data_AF-A0A8J7K5X3-F1
#
_entry.id   AF-A0A8J7K5X3-F1
#
_cell.length_a   1.000
_cell.length_b   1.000
_cell.length_c   1.000
_cell.angle_alpha   90.00
_cell.angle_beta   90.00
_cell.angle_gamma   90.00
#
_symmetry.space_group_name_H-M   'P 1'
#
loop_
_entity.id
_entity.type
_entity.pdbx_description
1 polymer ?
#
loop_
_entity_poly.entity_id
_entity_poly.type
_entity_poly.pdbx_seq_one_letter_code
_entity_poly.pdbx_strand_id
1 'polypeptide(L)'
;MSKGIKMEFSKKNDSGDAIYHISKLKKSDNGNLNCRYCGTDVQYVSAYTRGASNTPVAAYLKLWQDAEHSNECGYSVKGAVDLLVAESNSVEDTNPIFELQDDGSYLFRMNILVDAQKVAQDLSKSGKEFEASEHLSSRRNYIRSEKQLASYFRSAAGIAKLRALIQESSDVEVLKNAIKIQYKDSFVSWNDFYYDETRYKILFNRLLKGRVSHPIAVNITLKGEASLYKEAKYFPWSFRNYSQTVTTDGEKLVYIPKLQLAKESFTKNISGGDTLLVIGDVWANKVKDESSIFRGFNISVFNRSQFKKEIESE
;
A
#
# COMPACT_ATOMS: atom_id res chain seq x y z
N MET A 1 16.59 15.47 -12.02
CA MET A 1 15.83 14.72 -10.96
C MET A 1 14.84 13.81 -11.68
N SER A 2 14.71 12.53 -11.30
CA SER A 2 13.93 11.55 -12.07
C SER A 2 12.47 11.57 -11.61
N LYS A 3 11.60 12.26 -12.38
CA LYS A 3 10.16 12.30 -12.15
C LYS A 3 9.52 10.94 -12.50
N GLY A 4 8.37 10.60 -11.92
CA GLY A 4 7.62 9.37 -12.19
C GLY A 4 7.63 8.35 -11.05
N ILE A 5 7.00 7.19 -11.30
CA ILE A 5 6.90 6.11 -10.32
C ILE A 5 7.93 5.00 -10.62
N LYS A 6 8.36 4.28 -9.57
CA LYS A 6 9.14 3.04 -9.72
C LYS A 6 8.44 2.07 -10.67
N MET A 7 9.22 1.41 -11.53
CA MET A 7 8.71 0.47 -12.53
C MET A 7 9.34 -0.91 -12.37
N GLU A 8 8.60 -1.91 -12.83
CA GLU A 8 8.98 -3.33 -12.72
C GLU A 8 9.30 -3.94 -14.09
N PHE A 9 8.91 -3.28 -15.19
CA PHE A 9 9.03 -3.79 -16.55
C PHE A 9 9.66 -2.77 -17.49
N SER A 10 10.56 -3.24 -18.35
CA SER A 10 11.23 -2.45 -19.40
C SER A 10 11.19 -3.18 -20.75
N LYS A 11 11.26 -2.43 -21.84
CA LYS A 11 11.76 -2.92 -23.14
C LYS A 11 13.27 -2.70 -23.22
N LYS A 12 13.94 -3.40 -24.15
CA LYS A 12 15.32 -3.14 -24.56
C LYS A 12 15.36 -2.71 -26.02
N ASN A 13 16.21 -1.75 -26.39
CA ASN A 13 16.27 -1.25 -27.78
C ASN A 13 16.75 -2.31 -28.77
N ASP A 14 17.59 -3.24 -28.31
CA ASP A 14 18.14 -4.34 -29.11
C ASP A 14 17.21 -5.57 -29.23
N SER A 15 16.07 -5.58 -28.55
CA SER A 15 15.23 -6.77 -28.36
C SER A 15 13.81 -6.64 -28.95
N GLY A 16 13.58 -5.63 -29.79
CA GLY A 16 12.27 -5.37 -30.40
C GLY A 16 11.18 -5.07 -29.36
N ASP A 17 10.05 -5.77 -29.45
CA ASP A 17 8.88 -5.56 -28.57
C ASP A 17 8.86 -6.39 -27.29
N ALA A 18 9.92 -7.17 -27.02
CA ALA A 18 10.00 -7.98 -25.82
C ALA A 18 9.96 -7.14 -24.53
N ILE A 19 9.12 -7.55 -23.59
CA ILE A 19 8.99 -6.93 -22.27
C ILE A 19 9.73 -7.79 -21.25
N TYR A 20 10.64 -7.15 -20.49
CA TYR A 20 11.45 -7.78 -19.47
C TYR A 20 11.03 -7.32 -18.08
N HIS A 21 10.77 -8.27 -17.19
CA HIS A 21 10.62 -8.00 -15.76
C HIS A 21 11.97 -7.66 -15.12
N ILE A 22 11.96 -6.85 -14.06
CA ILE A 22 13.16 -6.36 -13.35
C ILE A 22 14.08 -7.47 -12.87
N SER A 23 13.54 -8.65 -12.55
CA SER A 23 14.32 -9.83 -12.16
C SER A 23 15.25 -10.36 -13.26
N LYS A 24 15.00 -10.02 -14.53
CA LYS A 24 15.80 -10.40 -15.70
C LYS A 24 16.76 -9.29 -16.15
N LEU A 25 16.72 -8.14 -15.48
CA LEU A 25 17.52 -6.97 -15.82
C LEU A 25 18.68 -6.80 -14.84
N LYS A 26 19.73 -6.11 -15.30
CA LYS A 26 20.93 -5.82 -14.51
C LYS A 26 21.45 -4.43 -14.83
N LYS A 27 22.32 -3.91 -13.95
CA LYS A 27 22.91 -2.57 -14.10
C LYS A 27 23.64 -2.36 -15.43
N SER A 28 24.20 -3.40 -16.04
CA SER A 28 24.85 -3.32 -17.35
C SER A 28 23.89 -3.11 -18.52
N ASP A 29 22.58 -3.25 -18.30
CA ASP A 29 21.57 -2.95 -19.32
C ASP A 29 21.26 -1.45 -19.42
N ASN A 30 21.74 -0.64 -18.46
CA ASN A 30 21.54 0.82 -18.48
C ASN A 30 22.07 1.44 -19.78
N GLY A 31 21.31 2.39 -20.34
CA GLY A 31 21.55 2.94 -21.68
C GLY A 31 20.84 2.17 -22.81
N ASN A 32 20.21 1.04 -22.50
CA ASN A 32 19.44 0.21 -23.41
C ASN A 32 18.05 -0.16 -22.83
N LEU A 33 17.52 0.62 -21.88
CA LEU A 33 16.26 0.32 -21.21
C LEU A 33 15.24 1.44 -21.47
N ASN A 34 14.06 1.05 -21.91
CA ASN A 34 13.00 1.97 -22.29
C ASN A 34 11.66 1.57 -21.67
N CYS A 35 10.88 2.57 -21.28
CA CYS A 35 9.54 2.40 -20.75
C CYS A 35 8.67 1.59 -21.72
N ARG A 36 8.05 0.51 -21.25
CA ARG A 36 7.18 -0.35 -22.08
C ARG A 36 5.97 0.35 -22.71
N TYR A 37 5.55 1.50 -22.16
CA TYR A 37 4.35 2.21 -22.59
C TYR A 37 4.64 3.42 -23.48
N CYS A 38 5.62 4.26 -23.12
CA CYS A 38 5.90 5.50 -23.85
C CYS A 38 7.29 5.56 -24.48
N GLY A 39 8.11 4.52 -24.33
CA GLY A 39 9.44 4.45 -24.94
C GLY A 39 10.52 5.34 -24.31
N THR A 40 10.18 6.18 -23.33
CA THR A 40 11.17 7.05 -22.65
C THR A 40 12.25 6.25 -21.93
N ASP A 41 13.46 6.79 -21.82
CA ASP A 41 14.61 6.10 -21.23
C ASP A 41 14.44 5.85 -19.73
N VAL A 42 14.82 4.66 -19.28
CA VAL A 42 14.78 4.26 -17.87
C VAL A 42 16.11 3.65 -17.45
N GLN A 43 16.36 3.59 -16.14
CA GLN A 43 17.56 3.01 -15.56
C GLN A 43 17.22 1.98 -14.48
N TYR A 44 18.01 0.92 -14.47
CA TYR A 44 18.07 -0.08 -13.43
C TYR A 44 18.73 0.47 -12.17
N VAL A 45 18.05 0.27 -11.05
CA VAL A 45 18.56 0.49 -9.70
C VAL A 45 18.69 -0.86 -9.01
N SER A 46 19.92 -1.21 -8.63
CA SER A 46 20.23 -2.43 -7.89
C SER A 46 19.51 -2.45 -6.54
N ALA A 47 19.14 -3.66 -6.09
CA ALA A 47 18.67 -3.88 -4.73
C ALA A 47 19.72 -3.37 -3.73
N TYR A 48 19.26 -2.79 -2.63
CA TYR A 48 20.12 -2.23 -1.58
C TYR A 48 19.41 -2.27 -0.23
N THR A 49 20.16 -2.00 0.84
CA THR A 49 19.61 -1.91 2.19
C THR A 49 19.58 -0.45 2.62
N ARG A 50 18.44 0.02 3.15
CA ARG A 50 18.34 1.38 3.73
C ARG A 50 19.16 1.45 5.00
N GLY A 51 20.19 2.31 5.03
CA GLY A 51 21.13 2.39 6.15
C GLY A 51 20.50 2.70 7.51
N ALA A 52 19.42 3.50 7.56
CA ALA A 52 18.79 3.91 8.82
C ALA A 52 17.95 2.81 9.49
N SER A 53 17.39 1.88 8.70
CA SER A 53 16.42 0.87 9.17
C SER A 53 16.89 -0.57 8.94
N ASN A 54 17.99 -0.76 8.22
CA ASN A 54 18.43 -2.03 7.64
C ASN A 54 17.33 -2.73 6.82
N THR A 55 16.37 -1.97 6.30
CA THR A 55 15.26 -2.50 5.50
C THR A 55 15.77 -2.83 4.10
N PRO A 56 15.57 -4.07 3.61
CA PRO A 56 15.90 -4.42 2.24
C PRO A 56 14.97 -3.71 1.26
N VAL A 57 15.54 -3.20 0.17
CA VAL A 57 14.82 -2.59 -0.96
C VAL A 57 15.12 -3.42 -2.20
N ALA A 58 14.07 -3.92 -2.84
CA ALA A 58 14.18 -4.67 -4.08
C ALA A 58 14.75 -3.80 -5.21
N ALA A 59 15.33 -4.43 -6.22
CA ALA A 59 15.70 -3.73 -7.45
C ALA A 59 14.45 -3.16 -8.13
N TYR A 60 14.60 -2.02 -8.78
CA TYR A 60 13.51 -1.36 -9.51
C TYR A 60 14.07 -0.56 -10.68
N LEU A 61 13.18 -0.15 -11.59
CA LEU A 61 13.48 0.81 -12.64
C LEU A 61 13.01 2.20 -12.22
N LYS A 62 13.77 3.21 -12.59
CA LYS A 62 13.36 4.61 -12.49
C LYS A 62 13.63 5.33 -13.79
N LEU A 63 13.05 6.50 -13.94
CA LEU A 63 13.28 7.33 -15.10
C LEU A 63 14.76 7.72 -15.23
N TRP A 64 15.26 7.79 -16.46
CA TRP A 64 16.60 8.33 -16.70
C TRP A 64 16.66 9.79 -16.30
N GLN A 65 17.88 10.32 -16.12
CA GLN A 65 18.04 11.73 -15.79
C GLN A 65 17.43 12.62 -16.89
N ASP A 66 16.61 13.58 -16.48
CA ASP A 66 15.97 14.61 -17.32
C ASP A 66 15.01 14.08 -18.40
N ALA A 67 14.73 12.78 -18.40
CA ALA A 67 13.61 12.21 -19.15
C ALA A 67 12.28 12.52 -18.44
N GLU A 68 11.18 12.48 -19.21
CA GLU A 68 9.80 12.58 -18.72
C GLU A 68 8.94 11.50 -19.37
N HIS A 69 7.94 11.01 -18.64
CA HIS A 69 6.89 10.18 -19.21
C HIS A 69 5.90 11.06 -19.98
N SER A 70 5.27 10.51 -21.04
CA SER A 70 4.08 11.14 -21.60
C SER A 70 2.94 11.18 -20.57
N ASN A 71 2.06 12.17 -20.68
CA ASN A 71 0.97 12.37 -19.71
C ASN A 71 0.07 11.13 -19.54
N GLU A 72 -0.15 10.38 -20.62
CA GLU A 72 -0.99 9.17 -20.66
C GLU A 72 -0.21 7.88 -20.35
N CYS A 73 1.10 7.96 -20.10
CA CYS A 73 1.88 6.79 -19.76
C CYS A 73 1.40 6.19 -18.42
N GLY A 74 1.22 4.88 -18.36
CA GLY A 74 0.86 4.17 -17.12
C GLY A 74 1.90 4.27 -15.99
N TYR A 75 3.09 4.82 -16.26
CA TYR A 75 4.11 5.14 -15.25
C TYR A 75 4.25 6.66 -14.97
N SER A 76 3.43 7.50 -15.60
CA SER A 76 3.19 8.86 -15.10
C SER A 76 2.24 8.78 -13.90
N VAL A 77 2.29 9.74 -12.98
CA VAL A 77 1.36 9.76 -11.84
C VAL A 77 -0.09 9.85 -12.32
N LYS A 78 -0.38 10.73 -13.27
CA LYS A 78 -1.74 10.90 -13.82
C LYS A 78 -2.22 9.63 -14.51
N GLY A 79 -1.44 9.07 -15.44
CA GLY A 79 -1.81 7.86 -16.17
C GLY A 79 -2.01 6.67 -15.24
N ALA A 80 -1.19 6.54 -14.19
CA ALA A 80 -1.35 5.49 -13.20
C ALA A 80 -2.62 5.67 -12.34
N VAL A 81 -3.00 6.91 -12.01
CA VAL A 81 -4.29 7.21 -11.36
C VAL A 81 -5.46 6.87 -12.27
N ASP A 82 -5.42 7.30 -13.53
CA ASP A 82 -6.49 7.06 -14.51
C ASP A 82 -6.72 5.55 -14.72
N LEU A 83 -5.63 4.77 -14.86
CA LEU A 83 -5.69 3.31 -14.96
C LEU A 83 -6.30 2.69 -13.70
N LEU A 84 -5.89 3.13 -12.50
CA LEU A 84 -6.43 2.61 -11.25
C LEU A 84 -7.94 2.88 -11.10
N VAL A 85 -8.40 4.07 -11.49
CA VAL A 85 -9.82 4.43 -11.45
C VAL A 85 -10.60 3.61 -12.48
N ALA A 86 -10.08 3.46 -13.70
CA ALA A 86 -10.70 2.63 -14.74
C ALA A 86 -10.84 1.16 -14.28
N GLU A 87 -9.80 0.59 -13.67
CA GLU A 87 -9.85 -0.76 -13.08
C GLU A 87 -10.91 -0.85 -11.97
N SER A 88 -11.03 0.16 -11.12
CA SER A 88 -12.04 0.18 -10.06
C SER A 88 -13.47 0.18 -10.63
N ASN A 89 -13.70 0.88 -11.75
CA ASN A 89 -15.02 1.02 -12.37
C ASN A 89 -15.40 -0.20 -13.24
N SER A 90 -14.45 -1.07 -13.56
CA SER A 90 -14.69 -2.29 -14.36
C SER A 90 -15.54 -3.35 -13.64
N VAL A 91 -15.82 -3.18 -12.35
CA VAL A 91 -16.67 -4.10 -11.59
C VAL A 91 -18.12 -3.62 -11.64
N GLU A 92 -18.91 -4.27 -12.49
CA GLU A 92 -20.37 -4.08 -12.63
C GLU A 92 -21.07 -4.12 -11.26
N ASP A 93 -22.12 -3.30 -11.10
CA ASP A 93 -22.96 -3.17 -9.89
C ASP A 93 -22.26 -2.68 -8.61
N THR A 94 -21.17 -1.91 -8.74
CA THR A 94 -20.47 -1.35 -7.58
C THR A 94 -20.73 0.15 -7.39
N ASN A 95 -20.98 0.56 -6.14
CA ASN A 95 -20.86 1.97 -5.79
C ASN A 95 -19.39 2.37 -5.99
N PRO A 96 -19.11 3.44 -6.74
CA PRO A 96 -17.74 3.78 -7.09
C PRO A 96 -17.00 4.29 -5.85
N ILE A 97 -15.83 3.72 -5.60
CA ILE A 97 -14.93 4.18 -4.53
C ILE A 97 -14.20 5.47 -4.89
N PHE A 98 -14.14 5.77 -6.19
CA PHE A 98 -13.65 7.02 -6.76
C PHE A 98 -14.79 7.76 -7.44
N GLU A 99 -14.92 9.05 -7.14
CA GLU A 99 -15.88 9.90 -7.83
C GLU A 99 -15.15 11.05 -8.51
N LEU A 100 -15.33 11.19 -9.82
CA LEU A 100 -14.78 12.31 -10.58
C LEU A 100 -15.40 13.62 -10.10
N GLN A 101 -14.57 14.63 -9.87
CA GLN A 101 -14.96 15.97 -9.46
C GLN A 101 -14.89 16.95 -10.64
N ASP A 102 -15.55 18.09 -10.51
CA ASP A 102 -15.60 19.13 -11.56
C ASP A 102 -14.22 19.68 -11.94
N ASP A 103 -13.25 19.65 -11.01
CA ASP A 103 -11.87 20.08 -11.25
C ASP A 103 -10.97 19.01 -11.89
N GLY A 104 -11.55 17.87 -12.27
CA GLY A 104 -10.84 16.75 -12.87
C GLY A 104 -10.10 15.86 -11.86
N SER A 105 -10.18 16.14 -10.56
CA SER A 105 -9.65 15.26 -9.51
C SER A 105 -10.63 14.12 -9.18
N TYR A 106 -10.14 13.08 -8.53
CA TYR A 106 -10.94 11.98 -8.03
C TYR A 106 -11.09 12.05 -6.51
N LEU A 107 -12.33 11.93 -6.04
CA LEU A 107 -12.65 11.79 -4.63
C LEU A 107 -12.60 10.31 -4.23
N PHE A 108 -11.64 9.94 -3.40
CA PHE A 108 -11.57 8.60 -2.79
C PHE A 108 -12.45 8.56 -1.52
N ARG A 109 -13.59 7.87 -1.61
CA ARG A 109 -14.61 7.78 -0.56
C ARG A 109 -14.27 6.71 0.47
N MET A 110 -13.51 7.06 1.50
CA MET A 110 -13.02 6.13 2.52
C MET A 110 -14.12 5.46 3.37
N ASN A 111 -15.32 6.07 3.45
CA ASN A 111 -16.45 5.44 4.15
C ASN A 111 -16.81 4.06 3.54
N ILE A 112 -16.65 3.92 2.22
CA ILE A 112 -16.85 2.64 1.52
C ILE A 112 -15.87 1.57 2.03
N LEU A 113 -14.61 1.96 2.21
CA LEU A 113 -13.57 1.09 2.75
C LEU A 113 -13.85 0.69 4.20
N VAL A 114 -14.36 1.61 5.03
CA VAL A 114 -14.68 1.35 6.43
C VAL A 114 -15.79 0.30 6.56
N ASP A 115 -16.84 0.39 5.76
CA ASP A 115 -17.90 -0.60 5.81
C ASP A 115 -17.47 -1.93 5.18
N ALA A 116 -16.61 -1.90 4.14
CA ALA A 116 -15.93 -3.09 3.63
C ALA A 116 -15.17 -3.84 4.72
N GLN A 117 -14.40 -3.14 5.56
CA GLN A 117 -13.70 -3.77 6.68
C GLN A 117 -14.64 -4.39 7.70
N LYS A 118 -15.75 -3.73 8.04
CA LYS A 118 -16.75 -4.31 8.96
C LYS A 118 -17.34 -5.61 8.39
N VAL A 119 -17.71 -5.62 7.11
CA VAL A 119 -18.21 -6.82 6.42
C VAL A 119 -17.15 -7.93 6.42
N ALA A 120 -15.90 -7.61 6.05
CA ALA A 120 -14.79 -8.57 6.06
C ALA A 120 -14.53 -9.15 7.46
N GLN A 121 -14.58 -8.31 8.49
CA GLN A 121 -14.43 -8.71 9.87
C GLN A 121 -15.58 -9.64 10.31
N ASP A 122 -16.83 -9.34 9.97
CA ASP A 122 -17.97 -10.17 10.36
C ASP A 122 -17.93 -11.55 9.68
N LEU A 123 -17.55 -11.61 8.40
CA LEU A 123 -17.30 -12.87 7.68
C LEU A 123 -16.17 -13.68 8.32
N SER A 124 -15.11 -13.02 8.79
CA SER A 124 -14.02 -13.72 9.49
C SER A 124 -14.45 -14.33 10.83
N LYS A 125 -15.46 -13.75 11.50
CA LYS A 125 -16.00 -14.26 12.78
C LYS A 125 -16.96 -15.43 12.59
N SER A 126 -17.82 -15.36 11.58
CA SER A 126 -18.87 -16.35 11.36
C SER A 126 -18.34 -17.65 10.77
N GLY A 127 -17.14 -17.63 10.17
CA GLY A 127 -16.59 -18.75 9.42
C GLY A 127 -17.42 -19.12 8.19
N LYS A 128 -18.44 -18.31 7.85
CA LYS A 128 -19.34 -18.53 6.73
C LYS A 128 -18.77 -17.92 5.45
N GLU A 129 -19.09 -18.55 4.33
CA GLU A 129 -18.91 -17.97 3.01
C GLU A 129 -19.82 -16.75 2.84
N PHE A 130 -19.50 -15.91 1.85
CA PHE A 130 -20.24 -14.68 1.59
C PHE A 130 -21.69 -15.01 1.18
N GLU A 131 -22.63 -14.95 2.11
CA GLU A 131 -24.06 -15.00 1.82
C GLU A 131 -24.52 -13.57 1.48
N ALA A 132 -24.95 -13.35 0.23
CA ALA A 132 -25.60 -12.11 -0.17
C ALA A 132 -26.94 -11.99 0.57
N SER A 133 -26.94 -11.41 1.78
CA SER A 133 -28.18 -11.27 2.54
C SER A 133 -28.92 -10.00 2.12
N GLU A 134 -30.19 -10.13 1.72
CA GLU A 134 -31.13 -9.03 1.46
C GLU A 134 -31.41 -8.15 2.70
N HIS A 135 -30.91 -8.54 3.88
CA HIS A 135 -31.15 -7.86 5.16
C HIS A 135 -29.89 -7.27 5.81
N LEU A 136 -28.93 -6.81 5.00
CA LEU A 136 -27.94 -5.88 5.52
C LEU A 136 -28.64 -4.54 5.82
N SER A 137 -28.40 -3.97 7.01
CA SER A 137 -28.91 -2.63 7.38
C SER A 137 -28.68 -1.63 6.24
N SER A 138 -29.58 -0.69 5.97
CA SER A 138 -29.57 0.22 4.80
C SER A 138 -28.22 0.85 4.40
N ARG A 139 -27.26 1.01 5.33
CA ARG A 139 -25.87 1.44 5.06
C ARG A 139 -24.94 0.38 4.46
N ARG A 140 -25.29 -0.91 4.44
CA ARG A 140 -24.47 -2.04 3.97
C ARG A 140 -24.98 -2.65 2.65
N ASN A 141 -26.08 -2.14 2.10
CA ASN A 141 -26.73 -2.64 0.88
C ASN A 141 -25.91 -2.50 -0.40
N TYR A 142 -24.77 -1.80 -0.34
CA TYR A 142 -23.88 -1.65 -1.46
C TYR A 142 -22.75 -2.66 -1.48
N ILE A 143 -22.52 -3.52 -0.48
CA ILE A 143 -21.51 -4.60 -0.56
C ILE A 143 -22.27 -5.91 -0.74
N ARG A 144 -22.42 -6.33 -1.99
CA ARG A 144 -23.29 -7.44 -2.39
C ARG A 144 -22.52 -8.73 -2.66
N SER A 145 -21.20 -8.69 -2.75
CA SER A 145 -20.35 -9.87 -3.02
C SER A 145 -18.94 -9.75 -2.45
N GLU A 146 -18.26 -10.90 -2.30
CA GLU A 146 -16.82 -10.95 -1.98
C GLU A 146 -15.97 -10.28 -3.07
N LYS A 147 -16.39 -10.41 -4.35
CA LYS A 147 -15.72 -9.74 -5.49
C LYS A 147 -15.73 -8.22 -5.33
N GLN A 148 -16.85 -7.66 -4.91
CA GLN A 148 -16.98 -6.23 -4.66
C GLN A 148 -16.15 -5.78 -3.46
N LEU A 149 -16.20 -6.54 -2.37
CA LEU A 149 -15.37 -6.31 -1.19
C LEU A 149 -13.87 -6.28 -1.55
N ALA A 150 -13.42 -7.28 -2.32
CA ALA A 150 -12.06 -7.34 -2.84
C ALA A 150 -11.74 -6.14 -3.74
N SER A 151 -12.68 -5.69 -4.58
CA SER A 151 -12.48 -4.51 -5.45
C SER A 151 -12.17 -3.23 -4.66
N TYR A 152 -12.92 -2.96 -3.59
CA TYR A 152 -12.70 -1.79 -2.74
C TYR A 152 -11.32 -1.81 -2.06
N PHE A 153 -10.92 -2.96 -1.55
CA PHE A 153 -9.59 -3.13 -0.98
C PHE A 153 -8.48 -3.02 -2.03
N ARG A 154 -8.66 -3.62 -3.22
CA ARG A 154 -7.69 -3.50 -4.33
C ARG A 154 -7.48 -2.06 -4.74
N SER A 155 -8.56 -1.27 -4.81
CA SER A 155 -8.52 0.16 -5.13
C SER A 155 -7.74 0.93 -4.07
N ALA A 156 -8.09 0.76 -2.79
CA ALA A 156 -7.40 1.44 -1.68
C ALA A 156 -5.91 1.06 -1.61
N ALA A 157 -5.57 -0.23 -1.74
CA ALA A 157 -4.20 -0.70 -1.76
C ALA A 157 -3.45 -0.22 -3.02
N GLY A 158 -4.15 -0.08 -4.15
CA GLY A 158 -3.62 0.50 -5.39
C GLY A 158 -3.18 1.95 -5.21
N ILE A 159 -4.03 2.80 -4.61
CA ILE A 159 -3.69 4.21 -4.32
C ILE A 159 -2.45 4.29 -3.41
N ALA A 160 -2.40 3.45 -2.38
CA ALA A 160 -1.26 3.37 -1.48
C ALA A 160 0.02 2.88 -2.19
N LYS A 161 -0.11 1.93 -3.12
CA LYS A 161 0.99 1.48 -3.98
C LYS A 161 1.49 2.64 -4.85
N LEU A 162 0.62 3.40 -5.51
CA LEU A 162 1.02 4.59 -6.27
C LEU A 162 1.83 5.56 -5.41
N ARG A 163 1.33 5.90 -4.21
CA ARG A 163 2.06 6.78 -3.29
C ARG A 163 3.44 6.25 -2.91
N ALA A 164 3.58 4.93 -2.73
CA ALA A 164 4.84 4.29 -2.35
C ALA A 164 5.86 4.21 -3.49
N LEU A 165 5.38 4.13 -4.73
CA LEU A 165 6.25 4.05 -5.91
C LEU A 165 6.78 5.43 -6.35
N ILE A 166 6.15 6.52 -5.92
CA ILE A 166 6.64 7.89 -6.18
C ILE A 166 7.97 8.13 -5.46
N GLN A 167 8.96 8.63 -6.20
CA GLN A 167 10.31 8.88 -5.69
C GLN A 167 10.53 10.34 -5.30
N GLU A 168 9.93 11.27 -6.05
CA GLU A 168 10.17 12.71 -5.90
C GLU A 168 9.00 13.43 -5.23
N SER A 169 9.29 14.49 -4.48
CA SER A 169 8.27 15.27 -3.76
C SER A 169 7.28 15.98 -4.69
N SER A 170 7.72 16.43 -5.87
CA SER A 170 6.85 17.06 -6.87
C SER A 170 5.75 16.13 -7.36
N ASP A 171 6.07 14.85 -7.56
CA ASP A 171 5.10 13.84 -8.00
C ASP A 171 4.08 13.48 -6.91
N VAL A 172 4.48 13.63 -5.63
CA VAL A 172 3.54 13.52 -4.51
C VAL A 172 2.48 14.62 -4.58
N GLU A 173 2.85 15.84 -4.98
CA GLU A 173 1.88 16.93 -5.16
C GLU A 173 0.95 16.67 -6.35
N VAL A 174 1.45 16.10 -7.44
CA VAL A 174 0.59 15.66 -8.56
C VAL A 174 -0.44 14.64 -8.08
N LEU A 175 -0.03 13.64 -7.28
CA LEU A 175 -0.94 12.64 -6.73
C LEU A 175 -1.97 13.27 -5.77
N LYS A 176 -1.56 14.22 -4.93
CA LYS A 176 -2.45 14.94 -4.00
C LYS A 176 -3.51 15.74 -4.73
N ASN A 177 -3.15 16.37 -5.86
CA ASN A 177 -4.08 17.13 -6.68
C ASN A 177 -5.02 16.20 -7.46
N ALA A 178 -4.52 15.05 -7.91
CA ALA A 178 -5.32 14.07 -8.64
C ALA A 178 -6.30 13.29 -7.75
N ILE A 179 -5.96 13.04 -6.48
CA ILE A 179 -6.80 12.26 -5.55
C ILE A 179 -7.00 13.00 -4.22
N LYS A 180 -8.26 13.34 -3.94
CA LYS A 180 -8.71 13.88 -2.66
C LYS A 180 -9.30 12.75 -1.81
N ILE A 181 -8.84 12.60 -0.58
CA ILE A 181 -9.28 11.53 0.32
C ILE A 181 -10.36 12.07 1.25
N GLN A 182 -11.57 11.52 1.18
CA GLN A 182 -12.68 11.93 2.04
C GLN A 182 -13.03 10.84 3.06
N TYR A 183 -13.16 11.26 4.31
CA TYR A 183 -13.68 10.43 5.40
C TYR A 183 -14.73 11.23 6.18
N LYS A 184 -15.93 10.65 6.30
CA LYS A 184 -17.14 11.38 6.76
C LYS A 184 -17.29 12.69 5.97
N ASP A 185 -17.47 13.80 6.67
CA ASP A 185 -17.70 15.14 6.11
C ASP A 185 -16.39 15.95 5.97
N SER A 186 -15.23 15.28 6.02
CA SER A 186 -13.92 15.94 6.04
C SER A 186 -12.91 15.30 5.08
N PHE A 187 -11.89 16.07 4.71
CA PHE A 187 -10.77 15.57 3.93
C PHE A 187 -9.64 15.09 4.84
N VAL A 188 -9.08 13.94 4.50
CA VAL A 188 -7.90 13.36 5.17
C VAL A 188 -6.67 13.77 4.39
N SER A 189 -5.68 14.34 5.07
CA SER A 189 -4.41 14.64 4.41
C SER A 189 -3.70 13.34 4.02
N TRP A 190 -2.97 13.36 2.90
CA TRP A 190 -2.14 12.22 2.50
C TRP A 190 -1.13 11.79 3.57
N ASN A 191 -0.67 12.75 4.38
CA ASN A 191 0.22 12.51 5.50
C ASN A 191 -0.45 11.82 6.68
N ASP A 192 -1.77 11.89 6.78
CA ASP A 192 -2.56 11.21 7.80
C ASP A 192 -3.09 9.86 7.32
N PHE A 193 -3.15 9.66 6.00
CA PHE A 193 -3.52 8.40 5.37
C PHE A 193 -2.35 7.44 5.16
N TYR A 194 -1.18 7.91 4.69
CA TYR A 194 -0.06 7.05 4.29
C TYR A 194 1.17 7.21 5.21
N TYR A 195 1.71 6.07 5.67
CA TYR A 195 2.91 6.00 6.50
C TYR A 195 3.91 5.00 5.94
N ASP A 196 5.15 5.45 5.76
CA ASP A 196 6.30 4.58 5.49
C ASP A 196 7.19 4.42 6.73
N GLU A 197 8.28 3.66 6.59
CA GLU A 197 9.23 3.39 7.66
C GLU A 197 9.83 4.64 8.32
N THR A 198 9.87 5.78 7.65
CA THR A 198 10.39 7.04 8.21
C THR A 198 9.38 7.72 9.12
N ARG A 199 8.13 7.25 9.13
CA ARG A 199 7.00 7.91 9.80
C ARG A 199 6.32 7.04 10.85
N TYR A 200 6.89 5.89 11.21
CA TYR A 200 6.34 5.03 12.28
C TYR A 200 6.28 5.72 13.64
N LYS A 201 7.27 6.56 13.99
CA LYS A 201 7.25 7.41 15.21
C LYS A 201 6.01 8.30 15.24
N ILE A 202 5.71 8.94 14.11
CA ILE A 202 4.55 9.84 13.97
C ILE A 202 3.27 9.03 14.15
N LEU A 203 3.14 7.91 13.43
CA LEU A 203 1.97 7.03 13.52
C LEU A 203 1.73 6.56 14.97
N PHE A 204 2.75 5.99 15.60
CA PHE A 204 2.64 5.47 16.96
C PHE A 204 2.18 6.54 17.96
N ASN A 205 2.75 7.75 17.88
CA ASN A 205 2.36 8.86 18.75
C ASN A 205 0.92 9.32 18.52
N ARG A 206 0.42 9.26 17.27
CA ARG A 206 -0.99 9.55 16.98
C ARG A 206 -1.92 8.49 17.53
N LEU A 207 -1.53 7.22 17.45
CA LEU A 207 -2.30 6.10 18.00
C LEU A 207 -2.45 6.23 19.52
N LEU A 208 -1.37 6.56 20.23
CA LEU A 208 -1.43 6.80 21.68
C LEU A 208 -2.39 7.94 22.06
N LYS A 209 -2.49 8.95 21.21
CA LYS A 209 -3.36 10.11 21.42
C LYS A 209 -4.80 9.90 20.90
N GLY A 210 -5.14 8.71 20.39
CA GLY A 210 -6.46 8.44 19.80
C GLY A 210 -6.76 9.27 18.55
N ARG A 211 -5.73 9.73 17.82
CA ARG A 211 -5.85 10.64 16.66
C ARG A 211 -5.92 9.93 15.30
N VAL A 212 -6.24 8.64 15.32
CA VAL A 212 -6.45 7.83 14.11
C VAL A 212 -7.84 7.22 14.23
N SER A 213 -8.77 7.70 13.42
CA SER A 213 -10.18 7.31 13.46
C SER A 213 -10.65 6.57 12.20
N HIS A 214 -9.74 6.37 11.26
CA HIS A 214 -10.02 5.81 9.95
C HIS A 214 -8.92 4.82 9.57
N PRO A 215 -9.17 3.92 8.62
CA PRO A 215 -8.16 3.04 8.08
C PRO A 215 -7.02 3.83 7.46
N ILE A 216 -5.81 3.29 7.54
CA ILE A 216 -4.62 3.93 6.97
C ILE A 216 -3.86 2.97 6.08
N ALA A 217 -3.04 3.53 5.21
CA ALA A 217 -2.03 2.84 4.43
C ALA A 217 -0.70 2.84 5.19
N VAL A 218 -0.12 1.66 5.37
CA VAL A 218 1.23 1.51 5.93
C VAL A 218 2.08 0.68 4.97
N ASN A 219 3.23 1.21 4.60
CA ASN A 219 4.27 0.46 3.91
C ASN A 219 5.11 -0.27 4.94
N ILE A 220 5.13 -1.61 4.91
CA ILE A 220 5.87 -2.45 5.85
C ILE A 220 6.75 -3.46 5.10
N THR A 221 7.91 -3.78 5.66
CA THR A 221 8.76 -4.85 5.12
C THR A 221 8.80 -6.01 6.09
N LEU A 222 8.44 -7.20 5.62
CA LEU A 222 8.33 -8.40 6.44
C LEU A 222 9.70 -8.85 6.95
N LYS A 223 9.75 -9.25 8.21
CA LYS A 223 10.94 -9.80 8.86
C LYS A 223 10.67 -11.23 9.30
N GLY A 224 11.25 -12.19 8.57
CA GLY A 224 11.11 -13.61 8.85
C GLY A 224 9.77 -14.18 8.39
N GLU A 225 9.28 -15.19 9.11
CA GLU A 225 8.07 -15.96 8.78
C GLU A 225 6.87 -15.58 9.66
N ALA A 226 5.68 -16.00 9.23
CA ALA A 226 4.45 -15.82 9.99
C ALA A 226 4.51 -16.64 11.29
N SER A 227 4.06 -16.04 12.39
CA SER A 227 3.84 -16.74 13.66
C SER A 227 2.35 -17.00 13.88
N LEU A 228 2.00 -18.18 14.38
CA LEU A 228 0.64 -18.57 14.76
C LEU A 228 0.39 -18.36 16.26
N TYR A 229 -0.63 -17.58 16.59
CA TYR A 229 -1.12 -17.28 17.93
C TYR A 229 -2.50 -17.91 18.12
N LYS A 230 -2.55 -19.16 18.60
CA LYS A 230 -3.77 -19.97 18.70
C LYS A 230 -4.88 -19.34 19.55
N GLU A 231 -4.53 -18.50 20.51
CA GLU A 231 -5.48 -17.84 21.42
C GLU A 231 -6.05 -16.52 20.85
N ALA A 232 -5.56 -16.05 19.71
CA ALA A 232 -5.98 -14.78 19.15
C ALA A 232 -7.38 -14.89 18.53
N LYS A 233 -8.32 -14.08 19.02
CA LYS A 233 -9.73 -14.08 18.58
C LYS A 233 -9.93 -13.70 17.11
N TYR A 234 -9.13 -12.77 16.59
CA TYR A 234 -9.34 -12.18 15.25
C TYR A 234 -8.17 -12.36 14.30
N PHE A 235 -6.94 -12.40 14.80
CA PHE A 235 -5.73 -12.43 13.99
C PHE A 235 -4.76 -13.49 14.51
N PRO A 236 -4.99 -14.77 14.16
CA PRO A 236 -4.11 -15.84 14.59
C PRO A 236 -2.74 -15.77 13.92
N TRP A 237 -2.58 -15.10 12.79
CA TRP A 237 -1.31 -15.04 12.06
C TRP A 237 -0.68 -13.65 12.15
N SER A 238 0.60 -13.57 12.51
CA SER A 238 1.31 -12.29 12.56
C SER A 238 2.70 -12.35 11.93
N PHE A 239 3.06 -11.30 11.21
CA PHE A 239 4.45 -11.05 10.82
C PHE A 239 5.05 -9.91 11.64
N ARG A 240 6.28 -10.12 12.08
CA ARG A 240 7.15 -9.02 12.51
C ARG A 240 7.65 -8.29 11.27
N ASN A 241 7.90 -6.99 11.41
CA ASN A 241 8.41 -6.17 10.32
C ASN A 241 9.72 -5.48 10.72
N TYR A 242 10.43 -4.98 9.71
CA TYR A 242 11.51 -4.02 9.93
C TYR A 242 10.98 -2.77 10.65
N SER A 243 11.86 -2.13 11.40
CA SER A 243 11.51 -1.15 12.41
C SER A 243 12.18 0.19 12.14
N GLN A 244 11.55 1.27 12.57
CA GLN A 244 12.19 2.58 12.61
C GLN A 244 12.97 2.73 13.91
N THR A 245 14.25 3.06 13.82
CA THR A 245 15.04 3.48 14.99
C THR A 245 15.16 5.00 14.97
N VAL A 246 14.83 5.64 16.08
CA VAL A 246 15.01 7.08 16.26
C VAL A 246 15.82 7.31 17.52
N THR A 247 16.90 8.08 17.41
CA THR A 247 17.67 8.56 18.55
C THR A 247 17.34 10.03 18.78
N THR A 248 16.95 10.38 20.00
CA THR A 248 16.68 11.76 20.41
C THR A 248 17.29 11.95 21.80
N ASP A 249 18.14 12.96 21.97
CA ASP A 249 18.80 13.28 23.26
C ASP A 249 19.52 12.10 23.92
N GLY A 250 20.14 11.23 23.10
CA GLY A 250 20.84 10.02 23.55
C GLY A 250 19.93 8.81 23.82
N GLU A 251 18.60 9.00 23.85
CA GLU A 251 17.64 7.91 23.99
C GLU A 251 17.29 7.28 22.65
N LYS A 252 17.40 5.95 22.58
CA LYS A 252 17.07 5.16 21.40
C LYS A 252 15.66 4.59 21.54
N LEU A 253 14.77 4.92 20.61
CA LEU A 253 13.43 4.35 20.50
C LEU A 253 13.28 3.54 19.21
N VAL A 254 12.61 2.39 19.30
CA VAL A 254 12.45 1.42 18.21
C VAL A 254 10.96 1.18 17.95
N TYR A 255 10.46 1.68 16.82
CA TYR A 255 9.07 1.57 16.41
C TYR A 255 8.86 0.36 15.51
N ILE A 256 8.04 -0.60 15.95
CA ILE A 256 7.92 -1.93 15.33
C ILE A 256 6.49 -2.16 14.84
N PRO A 257 6.24 -2.15 13.52
CA PRO A 257 4.97 -2.60 12.97
C PRO A 257 4.83 -4.11 13.12
N LYS A 258 3.60 -4.58 13.31
CA LYS A 258 3.22 -5.99 13.17
C LYS A 258 2.05 -6.09 12.20
N LEU A 259 2.18 -6.97 11.21
CA LEU A 259 1.07 -7.33 10.34
C LEU A 259 0.22 -8.38 11.06
N GLN A 260 -1.09 -8.19 11.10
CA GLN A 260 -2.04 -9.10 11.74
C GLN A 260 -3.01 -9.61 10.68
N LEU A 261 -3.00 -10.91 10.43
CA LEU A 261 -3.75 -11.57 9.36
C LEU A 261 -4.82 -12.49 9.95
N ALA A 262 -6.05 -12.36 9.45
CA ALA A 262 -7.19 -13.15 9.93
C ALA A 262 -7.19 -14.60 9.41
N LYS A 263 -6.53 -14.89 8.27
CA LYS A 263 -6.53 -16.21 7.63
C LYS A 263 -5.10 -16.65 7.29
N GLU A 264 -4.85 -17.96 7.41
CA GLU A 264 -3.58 -18.58 7.02
C GLU A 264 -3.29 -18.39 5.53
N SER A 265 -4.31 -18.49 4.68
CA SER A 265 -4.14 -18.32 3.23
C SER A 265 -3.53 -16.97 2.84
N PHE A 266 -3.56 -15.97 3.71
CA PHE A 266 -2.94 -14.66 3.47
C PHE A 266 -1.42 -14.66 3.69
N THR A 267 -0.86 -15.67 4.35
CA THR A 267 0.59 -15.85 4.48
C THR A 267 1.21 -16.44 3.21
N LYS A 268 0.37 -17.03 2.33
CA LYS A 268 0.83 -17.60 1.06
C LYS A 268 1.32 -16.48 0.12
N ASN A 269 2.42 -16.76 -0.57
CA ASN A 269 3.08 -15.87 -1.53
C ASN A 269 3.63 -14.57 -0.91
N ILE A 270 3.85 -14.54 0.41
CA ILE A 270 4.64 -13.51 1.07
C ILE A 270 5.74 -14.13 1.94
N SER A 271 6.89 -13.50 2.00
CA SER A 271 8.06 -13.99 2.75
C SER A 271 8.89 -12.84 3.32
N GLY A 272 9.81 -13.17 4.22
CA GLY A 272 10.74 -12.19 4.78
C GLY A 272 11.51 -11.45 3.69
N GLY A 273 11.56 -10.12 3.79
CA GLY A 273 12.13 -9.24 2.77
C GLY A 273 11.11 -8.64 1.81
N ASP A 274 9.91 -9.23 1.69
CA ASP A 274 8.83 -8.61 0.92
C ASP A 274 8.41 -7.29 1.55
N THR A 275 8.28 -6.27 0.71
CA THR A 275 7.70 -4.98 1.09
C THR A 275 6.23 -4.95 0.66
N LEU A 276 5.34 -4.73 1.61
CA LEU A 276 3.89 -4.74 1.46
C LEU A 276 3.29 -3.38 1.74
N LEU A 277 2.35 -2.98 0.88
CA LEU A 277 1.47 -1.84 1.10
C LEU A 277 0.16 -2.36 1.65
N VAL A 278 -0.10 -2.07 2.92
CA VAL A 278 -1.24 -2.61 3.67
C VAL A 278 -2.22 -1.50 4.01
N ILE A 279 -3.50 -1.72 3.71
CA ILE A 279 -4.61 -0.89 4.14
C ILE A 279 -5.33 -1.59 5.28
N GLY A 280 -5.42 -0.97 6.46
CA GLY A 280 -6.00 -1.62 7.62
C GLY A 280 -6.32 -0.68 8.76
N ASP A 281 -7.04 -1.21 9.74
CA ASP A 281 -7.12 -0.56 11.05
C ASP A 281 -5.81 -0.77 11.78
N VAL A 282 -5.47 0.20 12.63
CA VAL A 282 -4.21 0.24 13.35
C VAL A 282 -4.41 0.52 14.82
N TRP A 283 -3.57 -0.11 15.65
CA TRP A 283 -3.59 0.12 17.08
C TRP A 283 -2.20 -0.02 17.68
N ALA A 284 -1.91 0.83 18.67
CA ALA A 284 -0.66 0.75 19.43
C ALA A 284 -0.71 -0.41 20.43
N ASN A 285 0.42 -1.09 20.60
CA ASN A 285 0.61 -1.97 21.74
C ASN A 285 0.81 -1.13 23.01
N LYS A 286 0.35 -1.65 24.15
CA LYS A 286 0.71 -1.09 25.44
C LYS A 286 2.24 -1.09 25.58
N VAL A 287 2.79 0.05 25.97
CA VAL A 287 4.19 0.15 26.38
C VAL A 287 4.28 -0.56 27.74
N LYS A 288 5.15 -1.57 27.84
CA LYS A 288 5.24 -2.42 29.05
C LYS A 288 5.65 -1.62 30.28
N ASP A 289 6.60 -0.72 30.11
CA ASP A 289 7.22 0.12 31.13
C ASP A 289 7.84 1.34 30.44
N GLU A 290 8.05 2.44 31.19
CA GLU A 290 8.58 3.69 30.64
C GLU A 290 10.02 3.57 30.13
N SER A 291 10.81 2.65 30.70
CA SER A 291 12.19 2.38 30.29
C SER A 291 12.31 1.53 29.02
N SER A 292 11.21 0.93 28.57
CA SER A 292 11.18 0.15 27.35
C SER A 292 11.54 1.04 26.18
N ILE A 293 12.44 0.59 25.31
CA ILE A 293 12.76 1.29 24.06
C ILE A 293 11.81 0.94 22.92
N PHE A 294 10.98 -0.11 23.09
CA PHE A 294 10.16 -0.65 22.02
C PHE A 294 8.78 0.01 21.97
N ARG A 295 8.36 0.41 20.77
CA ARG A 295 7.10 1.11 20.49
C ARG A 295 6.37 0.34 19.39
N GLY A 296 5.69 -0.73 19.77
CA GLY A 296 5.04 -1.62 18.81
C GLY A 296 3.64 -1.15 18.42
N PHE A 297 3.26 -1.27 17.16
CA PHE A 297 1.87 -1.11 16.71
C PHE A 297 1.50 -2.22 15.74
N ASN A 298 0.21 -2.39 15.49
CA ASN A 298 -0.32 -3.45 14.62
C ASN A 298 -1.14 -2.84 13.50
N ILE A 299 -1.24 -3.57 12.39
CA ILE A 299 -2.18 -3.30 11.29
C ILE A 299 -2.96 -4.56 10.93
N SER A 300 -4.28 -4.43 10.76
CA SER A 300 -5.19 -5.56 10.50
C SER A 300 -5.43 -5.86 9.02
N VAL A 301 -5.56 -7.15 8.72
CA VAL A 301 -5.97 -7.67 7.41
C VAL A 301 -7.01 -8.78 7.61
N PHE A 302 -8.23 -8.52 7.12
CA PHE A 302 -9.35 -9.45 7.04
C PHE A 302 -9.58 -9.99 5.63
N ASN A 303 -9.10 -9.29 4.60
CA ASN A 303 -9.21 -9.69 3.20
C ASN A 303 -7.84 -9.63 2.50
N ARG A 304 -7.53 -10.62 1.65
CA ARG A 304 -6.24 -10.68 0.92
C ARG A 304 -5.93 -9.42 0.10
N SER A 305 -6.98 -8.75 -0.40
CA SER A 305 -6.87 -7.55 -1.22
C SER A 305 -6.50 -6.30 -0.43
N GLN A 306 -6.48 -6.35 0.90
CA GLN A 306 -6.02 -5.22 1.74
C GLN A 306 -4.52 -4.97 1.62
N PHE A 307 -3.76 -5.88 1.01
CA PHE A 307 -2.35 -5.64 0.80
C PHE A 307 -1.86 -6.07 -0.58
N LYS A 308 -0.86 -5.34 -1.07
CA LYS A 308 -0.11 -5.63 -2.31
C LYS A 308 1.38 -5.61 -2.04
N LYS A 309 2.16 -6.36 -2.83
CA LYS A 309 3.62 -6.20 -2.84
C LYS A 309 3.98 -4.89 -3.54
N GLU A 310 5.04 -4.22 -3.07
CA GLU A 310 5.60 -3.06 -3.74
C GLU A 310 6.07 -3.43 -5.16
N ILE A 311 6.79 -4.54 -5.28
CA ILE A 311 7.25 -5.16 -6.53
C ILE A 311 6.65 -6.57 -6.61
N GLU A 312 5.99 -6.89 -7.71
CA GLU A 312 5.41 -8.21 -7.92
C GLU A 312 6.48 -9.20 -8.41
N SER A 313 6.35 -10.47 -8.02
CA SER A 313 7.14 -11.55 -8.61
C SER A 313 6.42 -12.06 -9.85
N GLU A 314 7.17 -12.40 -10.91
CA GLU A 314 6.64 -13.13 -12.08
C GLU A 314 5.80 -14.36 -11.69
#